data_AF-X0VRN1-F1
#
_entry.id   AF-X0VRN1-F1
#
_cell.length_a   1.000
_cell.length_b   1.000
_cell.length_c   1.000
_cell.angle_alpha   90.00
_cell.angle_beta   90.00
_cell.angle_gamma   90.00
#
_symmetry.space_group_name_H-M   'P 1'
#
loop_
_entity.id
_entity.type
_entity.pdbx_description
1 polymer ?
#
loop_
_entity_poly.entity_id
_entity_poly.type
_entity_poly.pdbx_seq_one_letter_code
_entity_poly.pdbx_strand_id
1 'polypeptide(L)' 'TVQVLPIEEAQQDYDLWKVPGDATRICIVTIGGLSAMPCAGDHVGHTGQIGRFRLRSHDMKEEGIVRIRFTVED' A
#
# COMPACT_ATOMS: atom_id res chain seq x y z
N THR A 1 8.67 7.23 -0.19
CA THR A 1 10.02 6.65 -0.02
C THR A 1 9.89 5.15 0.14
N VAL A 2 10.95 4.40 -0.16
CA VAL A 2 10.98 2.94 -0.01
C VAL A 2 12.22 2.58 0.78
N GLN A 3 12.07 1.68 1.76
CA GLN A 3 13.16 1.14 2.56
C GLN A 3 13.02 -0.38 2.69
N VAL A 4 14.13 -1.08 2.84
CA VAL A 4 14.13 -2.54 3.00
C VAL A 4 14.74 -2.90 4.35
N LEU A 5 13.90 -3.47 5.21
CA LEU A 5 14.26 -3.83 6.59
C LEU A 5 14.34 -5.36 6.74
N PRO A 6 15.14 -5.89 7.68
CA PRO A 6 14.96 -7.24 8.20
C PRO A 6 13.54 -7.43 8.75
N ILE A 7 13.02 -8.66 8.71
CA ILE A 7 11.67 -8.96 9.23
C ILE A 7 11.54 -8.61 10.72
N GLU A 8 12.59 -8.83 11.51
CA GLU A 8 12.60 -8.58 12.95
C GLU A 8 12.43 -7.08 13.28
N GLU A 9 12.98 -6.20 12.45
CA GLU A 9 12.80 -4.75 12.59
C GLU A 9 11.42 -4.33 12.10
N ALA A 10 10.97 -4.86 10.97
CA ALA A 10 9.68 -4.49 10.39
C ALA A 10 8.49 -4.90 11.28
N GLN A 11 8.57 -6.03 11.98
CA GLN A 11 7.50 -6.52 12.86
C GLN A 11 7.26 -5.66 14.10
N GLN A 12 8.20 -4.78 14.46
CA GLN A 12 8.06 -3.89 15.62
C GLN A 12 7.08 -2.74 15.34
N ASP A 13 7.12 -2.21 14.12
CA ASP A 13 6.42 -0.97 13.76
C ASP A 13 5.27 -1.17 12.76
N TYR A 14 5.24 -2.29 12.03
CA TYR A 14 4.30 -2.50 10.92
C TYR A 14 3.49 -3.79 11.05
N ASP A 15 2.23 -3.72 10.63
CA ASP A 15 1.38 -4.90 10.49
C ASP A 15 1.76 -5.68 9.21
N LEU A 16 2.23 -6.90 9.39
CA LEU A 16 2.73 -7.76 8.32
C LEU A 16 1.73 -8.83 7.87
N TRP A 17 0.43 -8.71 8.18
CA TRP A 17 -0.55 -9.74 7.85
C TRP A 17 -0.63 -10.13 6.37
N LYS A 18 -0.21 -9.22 5.46
CA LYS A 18 -0.16 -9.45 4.00
C LYS A 18 1.17 -10.02 3.50
N VAL A 19 2.17 -10.12 4.36
CA VAL A 19 3.52 -10.56 4.00
C VAL A 19 3.58 -12.10 4.04
N PRO A 20 4.21 -12.75 3.04
CA PRO A 20 4.47 -14.19 3.09
C PRO A 20 5.27 -14.59 4.34
N GLY A 21 4.92 -15.71 4.96
CA GLY A 21 5.53 -16.14 6.23
C GLY A 21 7.02 -16.51 6.16
N ASP A 22 7.56 -16.70 4.95
CA ASP A 22 8.97 -17.02 4.67
C ASP A 22 9.81 -15.80 4.27
N ALA A 23 9.24 -14.59 4.31
CA ALA A 23 9.96 -13.37 3.97
C ALA A 23 10.98 -13.01 5.06
N THR A 24 12.23 -12.76 4.66
CA THR A 24 13.32 -12.32 5.57
C THR A 24 13.62 -10.83 5.45
N ARG A 25 13.21 -10.20 4.35
CA ARG A 25 13.40 -8.77 4.07
C ARG A 25 12.09 -8.15 3.63
N ILE A 26 11.70 -7.05 4.27
CA ILE A 26 10.42 -6.39 4.07
C ILE A 26 10.63 -5.02 3.42
N CYS A 27 10.00 -4.80 2.28
CA CYS A 27 9.93 -3.50 1.63
C CYS A 27 8.82 -2.67 2.28
N ILE A 28 9.18 -1.58 2.95
CA ILE A 28 8.24 -0.61 3.51
C ILE A 28 8.14 0.59 2.59
N VAL A 29 6.92 0.89 2.15
CA VAL A 29 6.62 2.06 1.33
C VAL A 29 5.94 3.10 2.19
N THR A 30 6.54 4.28 2.27
CA THR A 30 6.04 5.42 3.04
C THR A 30 5.56 6.54 2.10
N ILE A 31 4.32 6.96 2.28
CA ILE A 31 3.70 8.08 1.58
C ILE A 31 3.58 9.25 2.55
N GLY A 32 4.65 10.07 2.66
CA GLY A 32 4.68 11.21 3.58
C GLY A 32 4.22 10.86 5.00
N GLY A 33 3.35 11.68 5.59
CA GLY A 33 2.68 11.39 6.86
C GLY A 33 1.34 10.65 6.72
N LEU A 34 1.00 10.15 5.53
CA LEU A 34 -0.30 9.52 5.25
C LEU A 34 -0.31 8.03 5.59
N SER A 35 0.72 7.30 5.17
CA SER A 35 0.77 5.84 5.35
C SER A 35 2.18 5.30 5.25
N ALA A 36 2.44 4.20 5.98
CA ALA A 36 3.63 3.37 5.81
C ALA A 36 3.19 1.90 5.88
N MET A 37 3.39 1.13 4.80
CA MET A 37 2.90 -0.26 4.72
C MET A 37 3.89 -1.17 3.99
N PRO A 38 3.88 -2.49 4.29
CA PRO A 38 4.66 -3.46 3.54
C PRO A 38 4.10 -3.62 2.12
N CYS A 39 4.94 -3.38 1.10
CA CYS A 39 4.60 -3.57 -0.30
C CYS A 39 5.87 -3.84 -1.14
N ALA A 40 5.83 -4.89 -1.96
CA ALA A 40 6.92 -5.26 -2.87
C ALA A 40 6.72 -4.72 -4.31
N GLY A 41 5.66 -3.93 -4.55
CA GLY A 41 5.38 -3.34 -5.86
C GLY A 41 6.29 -2.16 -6.18
N ASP A 42 6.42 -1.86 -7.47
CA ASP A 42 7.08 -0.64 -7.94
C ASP A 42 6.19 0.58 -7.71
N HIS A 43 6.76 1.62 -7.10
CA HIS A 43 6.06 2.86 -6.81
C HIS A 43 6.75 4.05 -7.49
N VAL A 44 5.93 5.02 -7.91
CA VAL A 44 6.42 6.33 -8.35
C VAL A 44 7.11 7.09 -7.21
N GLY A 45 7.98 8.04 -7.55
CA GLY A 45 8.78 8.80 -6.59
C GLY A 45 7.96 9.73 -5.70
N HIS A 46 6.85 10.28 -6.22
CA HIS A 46 5.90 11.09 -5.44
C HIS A 46 4.47 10.99 -6.00
N THR A 47 3.47 11.26 -5.16
CA THR A 47 2.04 11.08 -5.48
C THR A 47 1.56 11.90 -6.68
N GLY A 48 2.17 13.07 -6.90
CA GLY A 48 1.87 13.91 -8.07
C GLY A 48 2.19 13.26 -9.42
N GLN A 49 2.99 12.19 -9.47
CA GLN A 49 3.25 11.44 -10.72
C GLN A 49 2.16 10.44 -11.06
N ILE A 50 1.21 10.17 -10.15
CA ILE A 50 0.15 9.20 -10.41
C ILE A 50 -0.83 9.76 -11.45
N GLY A 51 -1.11 11.06 -11.44
CA GLY A 51 -2.16 11.68 -12.26
C GLY A 51 -3.45 11.91 -11.48
N ARG A 52 -4.56 12.10 -12.18
CA ARG A 52 -5.87 12.40 -11.58
C ARG A 52 -6.61 11.13 -11.20
N PHE A 53 -6.83 10.93 -9.90
CA PHE A 53 -7.74 9.88 -9.41
C PHE A 53 -9.19 10.23 -9.72
N ARG A 54 -9.90 9.30 -10.35
CA ARG A 54 -11.34 9.39 -10.59
C ARG A 54 -12.08 8.19 -10.03
N LEU A 55 -12.95 8.44 -9.05
CA LEU A 55 -13.90 7.44 -8.56
C LEU A 55 -14.95 7.17 -9.64
N ARG A 56 -15.12 5.90 -10.02
CA ARG A 56 -16.07 5.48 -11.05
C ARG A 56 -17.39 5.01 -10.46
N SER A 57 -17.32 4.19 -9.43
CA SER A 57 -18.49 3.62 -8.77
C SER A 57 -18.08 3.06 -7.41
N HIS A 58 -19.06 2.88 -6.53
CA HIS A 58 -18.92 2.08 -5.32
C HIS A 58 -20.14 1.19 -5.17
N ASP A 59 -19.95 0.00 -4.59
CA ASP A 59 -21.05 -0.88 -4.23
C ASP A 59 -20.71 -1.70 -2.99
N MET A 60 -21.70 -1.92 -2.13
CA MET A 60 -21.60 -2.81 -0.97
C MET A 60 -21.73 -4.26 -1.45
N LYS A 61 -20.69 -5.08 -1.23
CA LYS A 61 -20.68 -6.48 -1.66
C LYS A 61 -21.41 -7.38 -0.65
N GLU A 62 -21.17 -7.13 0.62
CA GLU A 62 -21.77 -7.82 1.76
C GLU A 62 -21.56 -6.96 3.02
N GLU A 63 -22.04 -7.44 4.16
CA GLU A 63 -21.87 -6.74 5.43
C GLU A 63 -20.37 -6.54 5.74
N GLY A 64 -19.96 -5.29 5.96
CA GLY A 64 -18.57 -4.93 6.24
C GLY A 64 -17.66 -4.79 5.00
N ILE A 65 -18.14 -5.06 3.77
CA ILE A 65 -17.31 -4.97 2.56
C ILE A 65 -17.86 -3.95 1.55
N VAL A 66 -17.08 -2.89 1.32
CA VAL A 66 -17.34 -1.90 0.26
C VAL A 66 -16.31 -2.05 -0.84
N ARG A 67 -16.77 -2.21 -2.09
CA ARG A 67 -15.90 -2.18 -3.26
C ARG A 67 -15.92 -0.80 -3.89
N ILE A 68 -14.77 -0.14 -3.90
CA ILE A 68 -14.56 1.13 -4.59
C ILE A 68 -13.83 0.84 -5.91
N ARG A 69 -14.33 1.38 -7.01
CA ARG A 69 -13.67 1.32 -8.32
C ARG A 69 -13.20 2.71 -8.72
N PHE A 70 -11.93 2.82 -9.09
CA PHE A 70 -11.34 4.06 -9.54
C PHE A 70 -10.51 3.83 -10.80
N THR A 71 -10.28 4.90 -11.54
CA THR A 71 -9.28 4.96 -12.60
C THR A 71 -8.30 6.09 -12.28
N VAL A 72 -7.13 6.00 -12.88
CA VAL A 72 -6.16 7.08 -12.91
C VAL A 72 -6.16 7.62 -14.33
N GLU A 73 -6.43 8.92 -14.46
CA GLU A 73 -6.44 9.66 -15.73
C GLU A 73 -5.20 10.57 -15.79
N ASP A 74 -4.66 10.77 -16.98
CA ASP A 74 -3.52 11.69 -17.22
C ASP A 74 -3.93 13.16 -17.05
#